data_AF-A0A536FL61-F1
#
_entry.id   AF-A0A536FL61-F1
#
_cell.length_a   1.000
_cell.length_b   1.000
_cell.length_c   1.000
_cell.angle_alpha   90.00
_cell.angle_beta   90.00
_cell.angle_gamma   90.00
#
_symmetry.space_group_name_H-M   'P 1'
#
loop_
_entity.id
_entity.type
_entity.pdbx_description
1 polymer ?
#
loop_
_entity_poly.entity_id
_entity_poly.type
_entity_poly.pdbx_seq_one_letter_code
_entity_poly.pdbx_strand_id
1 'polypeptide(L)'
;MSSIESLVDEYGPKGQWKELGGVLDKMDRRRLATGEQEMWYRARGIVEFRTNQRARATEIFEEGVRSFPTSGWLNYGLGQEYEAQGRIDEMAACFRHVRLEQVGSPTVLAMARYYYLWNRFELGQIVIQPIFDRYYELKGADDMFLYMRGLPMFDESFGYRATFARMAGKLDHARLELARARSELSDLDVDHLELDLEATRTGKWEPVLADLESRLNALDARTPTGQLRMKRAVLRARAIANFPPPLAGEGRVGASLAELDAVRLTPADHPWLADIRTLARAELFNRFQLPDREQAALAEFWPRQALLFEPNHAFNFGFIDYQETLKPRYQSDRRPLTT
;
A
#
# COMPACT_ATOMS: atom_id res chain seq x y z
N MET A 1 2.42 -10.52 36.65
CA MET A 1 3.28 -10.03 35.54
C MET A 1 2.37 -9.29 34.57
N SER A 2 2.80 -8.13 34.06
CA SER A 2 2.09 -7.50 32.93
C SER A 2 2.10 -8.47 31.75
N SER A 3 0.99 -8.57 31.03
CA SER A 3 0.96 -9.37 29.80
C SER A 3 1.97 -8.81 28.79
N ILE A 4 2.50 -9.65 27.91
CA ILE A 4 3.44 -9.19 26.86
C ILE A 4 2.76 -8.17 25.93
N GLU A 5 1.46 -8.32 25.68
CA GLU A 5 0.65 -7.36 24.93
C GLU A 5 0.69 -5.96 25.58
N SER A 6 0.43 -5.88 26.89
CA SER A 6 0.50 -4.61 27.63
C SER A 6 1.88 -3.96 27.56
N LEU A 7 2.96 -4.75 27.51
CA LEU A 7 4.31 -4.23 27.33
C LEU A 7 4.53 -3.68 25.92
N VAL A 8 4.02 -4.36 24.89
CA VAL A 8 4.11 -3.86 23.51
C VAL A 8 3.36 -2.53 23.38
N ASP A 9 2.17 -2.43 23.97
CA ASP A 9 1.35 -1.20 23.93
C ASP A 9 1.98 -0.05 24.74
N GLU A 10 2.71 -0.36 25.81
CA GLU A 10 3.38 0.65 26.62
C GLU A 10 4.64 1.23 25.95
N TYR A 11 5.49 0.35 25.39
CA TYR A 11 6.81 0.71 24.89
C TYR A 11 6.81 1.07 23.40
N GLY A 12 5.96 0.41 22.60
CA GLY A 12 5.93 0.54 21.15
C GLY A 12 5.63 1.96 20.64
N PRO A 13 4.54 2.61 21.08
CA PRO A 13 4.20 3.98 20.69
C PRO A 13 5.27 5.02 21.06
N LYS A 14 6.07 4.74 22.10
CA LYS A 14 7.16 5.60 22.57
C LYS A 14 8.49 5.34 21.83
N GLY A 15 8.54 4.34 20.96
CA GLY A 15 9.77 3.92 20.28
C GLY A 15 10.81 3.28 21.20
N GLN A 16 10.43 2.88 22.41
CA GLN A 16 11.32 2.33 23.45
C GLN A 16 11.57 0.82 23.25
N TRP A 17 11.95 0.45 22.02
CA TRP A 17 12.09 -0.94 21.60
C TRP A 17 13.27 -1.65 22.29
N LYS A 18 14.34 -0.92 22.59
CA LYS A 18 15.53 -1.47 23.27
C LYS A 18 15.19 -1.84 24.71
N GLU A 19 14.44 -1.00 25.39
CA GLU A 19 13.96 -1.22 26.75
C GLU A 19 12.99 -2.41 26.80
N LEU A 20 12.05 -2.48 25.85
CA LEU A 20 11.16 -3.63 25.71
C LEU A 20 11.95 -4.94 25.53
N GLY A 21 12.99 -4.93 24.69
CA GLY A 21 13.90 -6.08 24.53
C GLY A 21 14.51 -6.53 25.86
N GLY A 22 15.02 -5.58 26.65
CA GLY A 22 15.58 -5.86 27.97
C GLY A 22 14.57 -6.39 28.99
N VAL A 23 13.29 -6.05 28.87
CA VAL A 23 12.20 -6.62 29.68
C VAL A 23 11.89 -8.05 29.23
N LEU A 24 11.77 -8.27 27.92
CA LEU A 24 11.49 -9.59 27.34
C LEU A 24 12.60 -10.61 27.63
N ASP A 25 13.86 -10.19 27.65
CA ASP A 25 15.02 -11.06 27.93
C ASP A 25 15.05 -11.56 29.38
N LYS A 26 14.37 -10.88 30.31
CA LYS A 26 14.25 -11.31 31.73
C LYS A 26 13.15 -12.34 31.95
N MET A 27 12.29 -12.58 30.96
CA MET A 27 11.19 -13.53 31.08
C MET A 27 11.70 -14.96 30.85
N ASP A 28 11.34 -15.89 31.74
CA ASP A 28 11.56 -17.31 31.50
C ASP A 28 10.50 -17.86 30.55
N ARG A 29 10.85 -17.95 29.26
CA ARG A 29 9.96 -18.43 28.19
C ARG A 29 9.28 -19.76 28.50
N ARG A 30 9.97 -20.67 29.23
CA ARG A 30 9.45 -22.02 29.52
C ARG A 30 8.30 -22.00 30.52
N ARG A 31 8.13 -20.91 31.27
CA ARG A 31 7.08 -20.74 32.26
C ARG A 31 5.87 -19.96 31.72
N LEU A 32 5.98 -19.39 30.53
CA LEU A 32 4.89 -18.67 29.89
C LEU A 32 3.83 -19.64 29.37
N ALA A 33 2.56 -19.23 29.38
CA ALA A 33 1.51 -19.98 28.70
C ALA A 33 1.77 -20.01 27.18
N THR A 34 1.22 -20.99 26.47
CA THR A 34 1.45 -21.19 25.03
C THR A 34 1.20 -19.93 24.20
N GLY A 35 0.09 -19.22 24.44
CA GLY A 35 -0.21 -17.95 23.74
C GLY A 35 0.76 -16.82 24.10
N GLU A 36 1.24 -16.76 25.35
CA GLU A 36 2.26 -15.79 25.77
C GLU A 36 3.64 -16.12 25.16
N GLN A 37 3.96 -17.40 24.95
CA GLN A 37 5.19 -17.79 24.25
C GLN A 37 5.16 -17.34 22.79
N GLU A 38 4.04 -17.53 22.08
CA GLU A 38 3.85 -17.03 20.72
C GLU A 38 4.02 -15.50 20.68
N MET A 39 3.36 -14.80 21.60
CA MET A 39 3.47 -13.34 21.72
C MET A 39 4.89 -12.89 22.04
N TRP A 40 5.63 -13.64 22.86
CA TRP A 40 7.04 -13.37 23.15
C TRP A 40 7.88 -13.42 21.87
N TYR A 41 7.74 -14.47 21.04
CA TYR A 41 8.47 -14.58 19.78
C TYR A 41 8.14 -13.42 18.85
N ARG A 42 6.86 -13.07 18.76
CA ARG A 42 6.39 -11.94 17.94
C ARG A 42 7.00 -10.62 18.42
N ALA A 43 6.85 -10.31 19.71
CA ALA A 43 7.35 -9.06 20.29
C ALA A 43 8.88 -8.96 20.20
N ARG A 44 9.59 -10.06 20.48
CA ARG A 44 11.05 -10.09 20.42
C ARG A 44 11.56 -9.92 18.98
N GLY A 45 10.93 -10.58 18.01
CA GLY A 45 11.27 -10.42 16.59
C GLY A 45 11.05 -8.98 16.11
N ILE A 46 9.93 -8.36 16.50
CA ILE A 46 9.66 -6.93 16.22
C ILE A 46 10.71 -6.03 16.85
N VAL A 47 11.12 -6.28 18.10
CA VAL A 47 12.19 -5.51 18.76
C VAL A 47 13.47 -5.55 17.94
N GLU A 48 13.92 -6.74 17.53
CA GLU A 48 15.15 -6.87 16.74
C GLU A 48 15.05 -6.19 15.37
N PHE A 49 13.88 -6.30 14.71
CA PHE A 49 13.62 -5.56 13.48
C PHE A 49 13.72 -4.05 13.68
N ARG A 50 13.06 -3.52 14.72
CA ARG A 50 13.02 -2.08 15.02
C ARG A 50 14.37 -1.52 15.48
N THR A 51 15.24 -2.34 16.04
CA THR A 51 16.62 -1.97 16.42
C THR A 51 17.65 -2.27 15.32
N ASN A 52 17.20 -2.57 14.10
CA ASN A 52 18.02 -2.85 12.92
C ASN A 52 18.90 -4.12 13.02
N GLN A 53 18.53 -5.06 13.89
CA GLN A 53 19.21 -6.34 14.08
C GLN A 53 18.57 -7.44 13.24
N ARG A 54 18.58 -7.27 11.91
CA ARG A 54 17.81 -8.09 10.95
C ARG A 54 18.11 -9.59 11.00
N ALA A 55 19.38 -9.97 11.13
CA ALA A 55 19.77 -11.38 11.25
C ALA A 55 19.13 -12.02 12.49
N ARG A 56 19.18 -11.30 13.63
CA ARG A 56 18.59 -11.78 14.88
C ARG A 56 17.05 -11.82 14.81
N ALA A 57 16.42 -10.84 14.16
CA ALA A 57 14.98 -10.85 13.91
C ALA A 57 14.57 -12.12 13.16
N THR A 58 15.31 -12.46 12.10
CA THR A 58 15.08 -13.68 11.29
C THR A 58 15.18 -14.93 12.16
N GLU A 59 16.25 -15.09 12.94
CA GLU A 59 16.44 -16.25 13.84
C GLU A 59 15.28 -16.40 14.84
N ILE A 60 14.85 -15.30 15.46
CA ILE A 60 13.76 -15.30 16.42
C ILE A 60 12.43 -15.69 15.76
N PHE A 61 12.14 -15.17 14.57
CA PHE A 61 10.95 -15.55 13.83
C PHE A 61 10.99 -17.00 13.36
N GLU A 62 12.15 -17.52 12.92
CA GLU A 62 12.33 -18.93 12.57
C GLU A 62 12.12 -19.86 13.78
N GLU A 63 12.67 -19.52 14.94
CA GLU A 63 12.36 -20.23 16.20
C GLU A 63 10.87 -20.20 16.53
N GLY A 64 10.24 -19.03 16.37
CA GLY A 64 8.83 -18.83 16.58
C GLY A 64 7.97 -19.71 15.67
N VAL A 65 8.22 -19.68 14.35
CA VAL A 65 7.48 -20.48 13.37
C VAL A 65 7.72 -21.98 13.57
N ARG A 66 8.92 -22.42 13.96
CA ARG A 66 9.15 -23.83 14.33
C ARG A 66 8.29 -24.28 15.53
N SER A 67 8.07 -23.39 16.49
CA SER A 67 7.29 -23.67 17.69
C SER A 67 5.77 -23.51 17.44
N PHE A 68 5.40 -22.58 16.56
CA PHE A 68 4.03 -22.18 16.25
C PHE A 68 3.81 -22.09 14.74
N PRO A 69 3.81 -23.22 14.01
CA PRO A 69 3.81 -23.22 12.55
C PRO A 69 2.55 -22.60 11.93
N THR A 70 1.44 -22.54 12.67
CA THR A 70 0.15 -21.98 12.22
C THR A 70 -0.08 -20.53 12.66
N SER A 71 0.90 -19.90 13.32
CA SER A 71 0.78 -18.49 13.73
C SER A 71 0.87 -17.57 12.52
N GLY A 72 -0.22 -16.88 12.19
CA GLY A 72 -0.25 -15.90 11.11
C GLY A 72 0.72 -14.73 11.36
N TRP A 73 0.83 -14.26 12.60
CA TRP A 73 1.72 -13.14 12.93
C TRP A 73 3.20 -13.49 12.81
N LEU A 74 3.61 -14.69 13.25
CA LEU A 74 5.00 -15.14 13.12
C LEU A 74 5.37 -15.44 11.67
N ASN A 75 4.46 -16.05 10.91
CA ASN A 75 4.66 -16.27 9.48
C ASN A 75 4.73 -14.94 8.70
N TYR A 76 3.89 -13.96 9.05
CA TYR A 76 3.97 -12.64 8.43
C TYR A 76 5.31 -11.97 8.74
N GLY A 77 5.73 -11.94 10.01
CA GLY A 77 7.02 -11.36 10.42
C GLY A 77 8.21 -12.02 9.73
N LEU A 78 8.26 -13.36 9.69
CA LEU A 78 9.31 -14.10 8.99
C LEU A 78 9.31 -13.80 7.48
N GLY A 79 8.13 -13.73 6.87
CA GLY A 79 7.99 -13.38 5.46
C GLY A 79 8.55 -11.99 5.15
N GLN A 80 8.33 -10.99 6.01
CA GLN A 80 8.92 -9.66 5.85
C GLN A 80 10.45 -9.68 5.91
N GLU A 81 11.05 -10.51 6.78
CA GLU A 81 12.51 -10.64 6.84
C GLU A 81 13.07 -11.33 5.59
N TYR A 82 12.41 -12.38 5.09
CA TYR A 82 12.80 -13.01 3.83
C TYR A 82 12.68 -12.06 2.64
N GLU A 83 11.63 -11.23 2.60
CA GLU A 83 11.51 -10.18 1.58
C GLU A 83 12.67 -9.19 1.61
N ALA A 84 13.05 -8.73 2.81
CA ALA A 84 14.16 -7.80 2.99
C ALA A 84 15.52 -8.37 2.56
N GLN A 85 15.63 -9.71 2.51
CA GLN A 85 16.80 -10.45 2.03
C GLN A 85 16.70 -10.84 0.54
N GLY A 86 15.63 -10.46 -0.17
CA GLY A 86 15.38 -10.86 -1.55
C GLY A 86 14.99 -12.35 -1.70
N ARG A 87 14.65 -13.04 -0.62
CA ARG A 87 14.27 -14.46 -0.55
C ARG A 87 12.76 -14.63 -0.79
N ILE A 88 12.34 -14.39 -2.03
CA ILE A 88 10.93 -14.15 -2.37
C ILE A 88 10.07 -15.41 -2.32
N ASP A 89 10.65 -16.56 -2.65
CA ASP A 89 9.92 -17.82 -2.62
C ASP A 89 9.69 -18.29 -1.17
N GLU A 90 10.64 -18.04 -0.27
CA GLU A 90 10.44 -18.27 1.17
C GLU A 90 9.46 -17.27 1.78
N MET A 91 9.52 -15.98 1.41
CA MET A 91 8.49 -15.00 1.78
C MET A 91 7.10 -15.50 1.39
N ALA A 92 6.93 -15.95 0.14
CA ALA A 92 5.68 -16.48 -0.35
C ALA A 92 5.25 -17.74 0.42
N ALA A 93 6.19 -18.62 0.76
CA ALA A 93 5.92 -19.82 1.55
C ALA A 93 5.37 -19.48 2.94
N CYS A 94 5.95 -18.50 3.63
CA CYS A 94 5.45 -18.00 4.92
C CYS A 94 4.05 -17.40 4.79
N PHE A 95 3.85 -16.52 3.79
CA PHE A 95 2.58 -15.83 3.58
C PHE A 95 1.40 -16.79 3.31
N ARG A 96 1.64 -17.99 2.76
CA ARG A 96 0.59 -19.03 2.61
C ARG A 96 0.02 -19.53 3.93
N HIS A 97 0.66 -19.28 5.06
CA HIS A 97 0.17 -19.64 6.40
C HIS A 97 -0.53 -18.49 7.12
N VAL A 98 -0.61 -17.30 6.50
CA VAL A 98 -1.28 -16.13 7.08
C VAL A 98 -2.75 -16.14 6.67
N ARG A 99 -3.65 -15.84 7.61
CA ARG A 99 -5.10 -15.77 7.39
C ARG A 99 -5.65 -14.43 7.83
N LEU A 100 -6.64 -13.91 7.11
CA LEU A 100 -7.28 -12.62 7.38
C LEU A 100 -7.76 -12.52 8.83
N GLU A 101 -8.36 -13.58 9.37
CA GLU A 101 -8.91 -13.64 10.72
C GLU A 101 -7.85 -13.53 11.82
N GLN A 102 -6.59 -13.87 11.51
CA GLN A 102 -5.49 -13.85 12.47
C GLN A 102 -4.79 -12.50 12.51
N VAL A 103 -4.62 -11.86 11.36
CA VAL A 103 -3.76 -10.66 11.21
C VAL A 103 -4.50 -9.39 10.80
N GLY A 104 -5.74 -9.50 10.36
CA GLY A 104 -6.55 -8.39 9.87
C GLY A 104 -6.17 -7.91 8.46
N SER A 105 -7.05 -7.08 7.91
CA SER A 105 -6.96 -6.58 6.54
C SER A 105 -5.71 -5.76 6.23
N PRO A 106 -5.21 -4.87 7.13
CA PRO A 106 -4.00 -4.10 6.85
C PRO A 106 -2.78 -4.97 6.56
N THR A 107 -2.63 -6.08 7.29
CA THR A 107 -1.53 -7.03 7.07
C THR A 107 -1.71 -7.79 5.77
N VAL A 108 -2.92 -8.19 5.41
CA VAL A 108 -3.23 -8.83 4.12
C VAL A 108 -2.91 -7.90 2.94
N LEU A 109 -3.29 -6.62 3.03
CA LEU A 109 -2.96 -5.63 1.99
C LEU A 109 -1.46 -5.31 1.93
N ALA A 110 -0.75 -5.36 3.06
CA ALA A 110 0.71 -5.27 3.08
C ALA A 110 1.36 -6.47 2.37
N MET A 111 0.87 -7.69 2.60
CA MET A 111 1.32 -8.88 1.86
C MET A 111 1.07 -8.74 0.35
N ALA A 112 -0.11 -8.25 -0.04
CA ALA A 112 -0.44 -7.98 -1.43
C ALA A 112 0.53 -6.97 -2.07
N ARG A 113 0.91 -5.91 -1.33
CA ARG A 113 1.91 -4.94 -1.79
C ARG A 113 3.27 -5.60 -2.01
N TYR A 114 3.73 -6.47 -1.13
CA TYR A 114 4.96 -7.23 -1.35
C TYR A 114 4.88 -8.09 -2.63
N TYR A 115 3.77 -8.77 -2.86
CA TYR A 115 3.58 -9.52 -4.10
C TYR A 115 3.60 -8.62 -5.34
N TYR A 116 3.02 -7.43 -5.29
CA TYR A 116 3.12 -6.43 -6.35
C TYR A 116 4.59 -6.04 -6.63
N LEU A 117 5.34 -5.72 -5.58
CA LEU A 117 6.75 -5.29 -5.65
C LEU A 117 7.68 -6.36 -6.25
N TRP A 118 7.26 -7.63 -6.24
CA TRP A 118 8.05 -8.75 -6.78
C TRP A 118 7.40 -9.46 -7.97
N ASN A 119 6.46 -8.81 -8.67
CA ASN A 119 5.81 -9.35 -9.86
C ASN A 119 5.07 -10.68 -9.61
N ARG A 120 4.56 -10.91 -8.40
CA ARG A 120 3.80 -12.11 -8.01
C ARG A 120 2.30 -11.82 -8.04
N PHE A 121 1.79 -11.32 -9.16
CA PHE A 121 0.44 -10.75 -9.24
C PHE A 121 -0.67 -11.77 -8.97
N GLU A 122 -0.52 -13.03 -9.39
CA GLU A 122 -1.49 -14.08 -9.05
C GLU A 122 -1.58 -14.31 -7.54
N LEU A 123 -0.44 -14.34 -6.85
CA LEU A 123 -0.40 -14.47 -5.38
C LEU A 123 -1.02 -13.24 -4.70
N GLY A 124 -0.80 -12.04 -5.27
CA GLY A 124 -1.47 -10.81 -4.88
C GLY A 124 -2.99 -10.88 -4.95
N GLN A 125 -3.55 -11.46 -6.02
CA GLN A 125 -4.99 -11.68 -6.16
C GLN A 125 -5.51 -12.70 -5.14
N ILE A 126 -4.79 -13.81 -4.95
CA ILE A 126 -5.17 -14.86 -4.00
C ILE A 126 -5.21 -14.32 -2.58
N VAL A 127 -4.20 -13.54 -2.17
CA VAL A 127 -4.09 -13.08 -0.77
C VAL A 127 -5.18 -12.08 -0.40
N ILE A 128 -5.66 -11.25 -1.35
CA ILE A 128 -6.76 -10.30 -1.09
C ILE A 128 -8.15 -10.92 -1.27
N GLN A 129 -8.27 -12.11 -1.87
CA GLN A 129 -9.58 -12.72 -2.13
C GLN A 129 -10.45 -12.87 -0.87
N PRO A 130 -9.93 -13.27 0.31
CA PRO A 130 -10.73 -13.35 1.53
C PRO A 130 -11.38 -12.01 1.92
N ILE A 131 -10.79 -10.87 1.59
CA ILE A 131 -11.41 -9.55 1.85
C ILE A 131 -12.68 -9.39 0.99
N PHE A 132 -12.60 -9.73 -0.30
CA PHE A 132 -13.75 -9.68 -1.20
C PHE A 132 -14.84 -10.68 -0.78
N ASP A 133 -14.45 -11.90 -0.40
CA ASP A 133 -15.39 -12.90 0.09
C ASP A 133 -16.20 -12.36 1.27
N ARG A 134 -15.55 -11.63 2.20
CA ARG A 134 -16.25 -10.95 3.31
C ARG A 134 -17.23 -9.88 2.86
N TYR A 135 -16.91 -9.07 1.85
CA TYR A 135 -17.88 -8.11 1.31
C TYR A 135 -19.17 -8.80 0.84
N TYR A 136 -19.03 -9.90 0.09
CA TYR A 136 -20.16 -10.64 -0.45
C TYR A 136 -20.92 -11.46 0.59
N GLU A 137 -20.23 -11.98 1.62
CA GLU A 137 -20.89 -12.60 2.78
C GLU A 137 -21.77 -11.60 3.53
N LEU A 138 -21.30 -10.35 3.66
CA LEU A 138 -22.00 -9.28 4.37
C LEU A 138 -23.06 -8.58 3.52
N LYS A 139 -22.98 -8.70 2.19
CA LYS A 139 -23.87 -8.06 1.20
C LYS A 139 -23.94 -6.53 1.28
N GLY A 140 -22.93 -5.89 1.86
CA GLY A 140 -22.86 -4.44 2.00
C GLY A 140 -21.42 -3.96 1.99
N ALA A 141 -21.20 -2.81 1.36
CA ALA A 141 -19.89 -2.19 1.24
C ALA A 141 -19.87 -0.70 1.66
N ASP A 142 -20.77 -0.32 2.57
CA ASP A 142 -20.72 0.97 3.26
C ASP A 142 -19.42 1.14 4.06
N ASP A 143 -18.72 2.26 3.88
CA ASP A 143 -17.39 2.50 4.45
C ASP A 143 -17.38 2.43 5.99
N MET A 144 -18.39 2.98 6.66
CA MET A 144 -18.47 2.96 8.13
C MET A 144 -18.71 1.53 8.63
N PHE A 145 -19.58 0.79 7.94
CA PHE A 145 -19.89 -0.60 8.23
C PHE A 145 -18.69 -1.53 8.05
N LEU A 146 -17.91 -1.33 6.98
CA LEU A 146 -16.67 -2.07 6.71
C LEU A 146 -15.60 -1.75 7.76
N TYR A 147 -15.41 -0.46 8.06
CA TYR A 147 -14.45 0.00 9.07
C TYR A 147 -14.72 -0.64 10.45
N MET A 148 -15.97 -0.65 10.90
CA MET A 148 -16.35 -1.28 12.18
C MET A 148 -16.06 -2.78 12.25
N ARG A 149 -15.92 -3.45 11.09
CA ARG A 149 -15.57 -4.87 10.99
C ARG A 149 -14.08 -5.12 10.75
N GLY A 150 -13.27 -4.07 10.74
CA GLY A 150 -11.84 -4.16 10.42
C GLY A 150 -11.57 -4.56 8.96
N LEU A 151 -12.56 -4.33 8.07
CA LEU A 151 -12.38 -4.49 6.64
C LEU A 151 -11.92 -3.16 6.03
N PRO A 152 -11.12 -3.20 4.95
CA PRO A 152 -10.78 -2.00 4.21
C PRO A 152 -12.02 -1.53 3.42
N MET A 153 -11.95 -0.31 2.90
CA MET A 153 -13.01 0.18 2.00
C MET A 153 -12.97 -0.63 0.69
N PHE A 154 -14.11 -0.73 0.01
CA PHE A 154 -14.18 -1.47 -1.25
C PHE A 154 -13.21 -0.88 -2.29
N ASP A 155 -13.19 0.45 -2.44
CA ASP A 155 -12.29 1.20 -3.33
C ASP A 155 -10.81 0.86 -3.11
N GLU A 156 -10.40 0.75 -1.85
CA GLU A 156 -9.03 0.39 -1.49
C GLU A 156 -8.68 -1.02 -2.00
N SER A 157 -9.52 -2.01 -1.69
CA SER A 157 -9.31 -3.39 -2.13
C SER A 157 -9.40 -3.53 -3.65
N PHE A 158 -10.32 -2.81 -4.26
CA PHE A 158 -10.51 -2.81 -5.69
C PHE A 158 -9.29 -2.24 -6.41
N GLY A 159 -8.69 -1.15 -5.92
CA GLY A 159 -7.47 -0.61 -6.49
C GLY A 159 -6.29 -1.61 -6.51
N TYR A 160 -6.19 -2.47 -5.51
CA TYR A 160 -5.26 -3.62 -5.54
C TYR A 160 -5.62 -4.61 -6.65
N ARG A 161 -6.87 -5.08 -6.70
CA ARG A 161 -7.36 -6.03 -7.71
C ARG A 161 -7.19 -5.52 -9.13
N ALA A 162 -7.51 -4.25 -9.38
CA ALA A 162 -7.36 -3.57 -10.66
C ALA A 162 -5.90 -3.45 -11.07
N THR A 163 -5.00 -3.10 -10.15
CA THR A 163 -3.55 -3.05 -10.42
C THR A 163 -3.03 -4.44 -10.81
N PHE A 164 -3.35 -5.49 -10.05
CA PHE A 164 -2.94 -6.85 -10.40
C PHE A 164 -3.50 -7.31 -11.73
N ALA A 165 -4.78 -7.00 -12.01
CA ALA A 165 -5.41 -7.30 -13.29
C ALA A 165 -4.73 -6.57 -14.46
N ARG A 166 -4.38 -5.29 -14.29
CA ARG A 166 -3.63 -4.50 -15.28
C ARG A 166 -2.25 -5.09 -15.56
N MET A 167 -1.53 -5.48 -14.50
CA MET A 167 -0.19 -6.05 -14.61
C MET A 167 -0.18 -7.45 -15.20
N ALA A 168 -1.21 -8.25 -14.95
CA ALA A 168 -1.38 -9.58 -15.52
C ALA A 168 -1.99 -9.58 -16.94
N GLY A 169 -2.33 -8.40 -17.50
CA GLY A 169 -3.01 -8.29 -18.79
C GLY A 169 -4.44 -8.83 -18.80
N LYS A 170 -5.10 -8.88 -17.64
CA LYS A 170 -6.43 -9.48 -17.40
C LYS A 170 -7.42 -8.47 -16.84
N LEU A 171 -7.43 -7.25 -17.38
CA LEU A 171 -8.25 -6.14 -16.86
C LEU A 171 -9.76 -6.43 -16.87
N ASP A 172 -10.21 -7.34 -17.76
CA ASP A 172 -11.58 -7.83 -17.79
C ASP A 172 -12.02 -8.47 -16.47
N HIS A 173 -11.10 -9.09 -15.71
CA HIS A 173 -11.41 -9.64 -14.39
C HIS A 173 -11.81 -8.55 -13.39
N ALA A 174 -11.18 -7.37 -13.46
CA ALA A 174 -11.56 -6.24 -12.62
C ALA A 174 -12.92 -5.65 -13.03
N ARG A 175 -13.26 -5.67 -14.33
CA ARG A 175 -14.62 -5.28 -14.78
C ARG A 175 -15.69 -6.22 -14.26
N LEU A 176 -15.42 -7.53 -14.32
CA LEU A 176 -16.35 -8.54 -13.78
C LEU A 176 -16.56 -8.36 -12.29
N GLU A 177 -15.53 -7.97 -11.53
CA GLU A 177 -15.66 -7.63 -10.13
C GLU A 177 -16.59 -6.44 -9.90
N LEU A 178 -16.43 -5.34 -10.65
CA LEU A 178 -17.32 -4.17 -10.52
C LEU A 178 -18.78 -4.51 -10.89
N ALA A 179 -18.97 -5.27 -11.96
CA ALA A 179 -20.30 -5.73 -12.37
C ALA A 179 -20.95 -6.59 -11.27
N ARG A 180 -20.18 -7.49 -10.66
CA ARG A 180 -20.64 -8.31 -9.54
C ARG A 180 -20.97 -7.47 -8.32
N ALA A 181 -20.06 -6.60 -7.90
CA ALA A 181 -20.24 -5.70 -6.75
C ALA A 181 -21.50 -4.86 -6.88
N ARG A 182 -21.73 -4.25 -8.05
CA ARG A 182 -22.96 -3.50 -8.36
C ARG A 182 -24.24 -4.32 -8.20
N SER A 183 -24.18 -5.61 -8.52
CA SER A 183 -25.35 -6.50 -8.49
C SER A 183 -25.61 -7.14 -7.13
N GLU A 184 -24.56 -7.35 -6.31
CA GLU A 184 -24.62 -8.14 -5.08
C GLU A 184 -24.44 -7.31 -3.80
N LEU A 185 -23.85 -6.12 -3.86
CA LEU A 185 -23.54 -5.30 -2.68
C LEU A 185 -24.48 -4.09 -2.61
N SER A 186 -25.02 -3.83 -1.41
CA SER A 186 -25.74 -2.58 -1.14
C SER A 186 -24.77 -1.43 -0.81
N ASP A 187 -25.28 -0.20 -0.99
CA ASP A 187 -24.63 1.03 -0.52
C ASP A 187 -23.24 1.29 -1.10
N LEU A 188 -23.01 0.80 -2.32
CA LEU A 188 -21.76 0.97 -3.06
C LEU A 188 -22.04 1.64 -4.40
N ASP A 189 -21.40 2.80 -4.61
CA ASP A 189 -21.29 3.42 -5.92
C ASP A 189 -19.95 3.03 -6.55
N VAL A 190 -20.00 2.36 -7.70
CA VAL A 190 -18.81 1.90 -8.44
C VAL A 190 -18.52 2.72 -9.69
N ASP A 191 -19.33 3.74 -10.00
CA ASP A 191 -19.25 4.48 -11.26
C ASP A 191 -17.87 5.15 -11.43
N HIS A 192 -17.32 5.75 -10.37
CA HIS A 192 -15.98 6.34 -10.43
C HIS A 192 -14.87 5.30 -10.58
N LEU A 193 -15.04 4.09 -10.02
CA LEU A 193 -14.09 2.99 -10.17
C LEU A 193 -14.09 2.45 -11.62
N GLU A 194 -15.25 2.41 -12.28
CA GLU A 194 -15.35 2.06 -13.70
C GLU A 194 -14.62 3.07 -14.57
N LEU A 195 -14.75 4.37 -14.28
CA LEU A 195 -14.01 5.43 -14.97
C LEU A 195 -12.50 5.29 -14.78
N ASP A 196 -12.04 5.05 -13.55
CA ASP A 196 -10.61 4.85 -13.25
C ASP A 196 -10.04 3.61 -13.95
N LEU A 197 -10.82 2.53 -14.00
CA LEU A 197 -10.43 1.29 -14.67
C LEU A 197 -10.31 1.47 -16.19
N GLU A 198 -11.26 2.19 -16.79
CA GLU A 198 -11.26 2.47 -18.22
C GLU A 198 -10.16 3.46 -18.61
N ALA A 199 -9.89 4.46 -17.75
CA ALA A 199 -8.76 5.36 -17.91
C ALA A 199 -7.42 4.62 -17.81
N THR A 200 -7.30 3.66 -16.87
CA THR A 200 -6.13 2.78 -16.74
C THR A 200 -5.88 1.94 -17.99
N ARG A 201 -6.95 1.54 -18.70
CA ARG A 201 -6.85 0.79 -19.96
C ARG A 201 -6.42 1.65 -21.13
N THR A 202 -7.00 2.84 -21.25
CA THR A 202 -6.94 3.66 -22.47
C THR A 202 -5.94 4.81 -22.39
N GLY A 203 -5.50 5.16 -21.18
CA GLY A 203 -4.75 6.38 -20.90
C GLY A 203 -5.59 7.66 -20.97
N LYS A 204 -6.91 7.56 -21.17
CA LYS A 204 -7.83 8.71 -21.30
C LYS A 204 -8.44 9.05 -19.95
N TRP A 205 -7.93 10.11 -19.33
CA TRP A 205 -8.31 10.52 -17.98
C TRP A 205 -9.32 11.68 -17.95
N GLU A 206 -9.74 12.19 -19.12
CA GLU A 206 -10.70 13.28 -19.24
C GLU A 206 -12.06 12.96 -18.58
N PRO A 207 -12.63 11.74 -18.72
CA PRO A 207 -13.87 11.39 -18.04
C PRO A 207 -13.72 11.38 -16.51
N VAL A 208 -12.59 10.88 -16.00
CA VAL A 208 -12.28 10.87 -14.55
C VAL A 208 -12.15 12.30 -14.03
N LEU A 209 -11.51 13.19 -14.79
CA LEU A 209 -11.39 14.61 -14.44
C LEU A 209 -12.76 15.30 -14.34
N ALA A 210 -13.65 15.05 -15.30
CA ALA A 210 -14.99 15.61 -15.31
C ALA A 210 -15.82 15.13 -14.11
N ASP A 211 -15.75 13.84 -13.76
CA ASP A 211 -16.37 13.28 -12.55
C ASP A 211 -15.84 13.94 -11.28
N LEU A 212 -14.50 14.03 -11.14
CA LEU A 212 -13.87 14.67 -9.98
C LEU A 212 -14.28 16.13 -9.80
N GLU A 213 -14.42 16.88 -10.89
CA GLU A 213 -14.89 18.27 -10.85
C GLU A 213 -16.35 18.35 -10.39
N SER A 214 -17.21 17.49 -10.92
CA SER A 214 -18.61 17.40 -10.49
C SER A 214 -18.72 17.10 -8.99
N ARG A 215 -18.00 16.07 -8.52
CA ARG A 215 -17.99 15.67 -7.10
C ARG A 215 -17.46 16.76 -6.20
N LEU A 216 -16.34 17.40 -6.55
CA LEU A 216 -15.77 18.49 -5.77
C LEU A 216 -16.71 19.70 -5.65
N ASN A 217 -17.53 19.97 -6.66
CA ASN A 217 -18.52 21.05 -6.63
C ASN A 217 -19.76 20.69 -5.80
N ALA A 218 -20.09 19.41 -5.69
CA ALA A 218 -21.24 18.91 -4.93
C ALA A 218 -20.95 18.74 -3.43
N LEU A 219 -19.69 18.61 -3.03
CA LEU A 219 -19.30 18.37 -1.65
C LEU A 219 -19.44 19.61 -0.75
N ASP A 220 -19.85 19.39 0.50
CA ASP A 220 -19.83 20.41 1.55
C ASP A 220 -18.40 20.92 1.78
N ALA A 221 -18.25 22.23 1.98
CA ALA A 221 -16.94 22.87 2.15
C ALA A 221 -16.15 22.35 3.36
N ARG A 222 -16.81 21.71 4.34
CA ARG A 222 -16.20 21.10 5.52
C ARG A 222 -15.69 19.68 5.26
N THR A 223 -16.10 19.05 4.17
CA THR A 223 -15.64 17.69 3.83
C THR A 223 -14.15 17.71 3.49
N PRO A 224 -13.33 16.82 4.10
CA PRO A 224 -11.95 16.65 3.70
C PRO A 224 -11.85 16.29 2.21
N THR A 225 -11.21 17.15 1.43
CA THR A 225 -11.15 17.02 -0.04
C THR A 225 -9.72 16.94 -0.56
N GLY A 226 -8.70 16.85 0.30
CA GLY A 226 -7.31 16.85 -0.11
C GLY A 226 -6.97 15.73 -1.08
N GLN A 227 -7.50 14.52 -0.87
CA GLN A 227 -7.29 13.39 -1.78
C GLN A 227 -7.89 13.65 -3.17
N LEU A 228 -9.16 14.09 -3.25
CA LEU A 228 -9.83 14.40 -4.53
C LEU A 228 -9.15 15.56 -5.25
N ARG A 229 -8.76 16.61 -4.52
CA ARG A 229 -8.03 17.77 -5.06
C ARG A 229 -6.64 17.38 -5.56
N MET A 230 -5.93 16.53 -4.83
CA MET A 230 -4.64 15.99 -5.26
C MET A 230 -4.79 15.14 -6.52
N LYS A 231 -5.78 14.23 -6.57
CA LYS A 231 -6.04 13.41 -7.76
C LYS A 231 -6.33 14.28 -8.97
N ARG A 232 -7.20 15.29 -8.82
CA ARG A 232 -7.49 16.27 -9.87
C ARG A 232 -6.22 16.98 -10.35
N ALA A 233 -5.38 17.45 -9.43
CA ALA A 233 -4.14 18.16 -9.77
C ALA A 233 -3.15 17.26 -10.53
N VAL A 234 -2.98 16.00 -10.10
CA VAL A 234 -2.15 15.02 -10.81
C VAL A 234 -2.64 14.80 -12.23
N LEU A 235 -3.95 14.56 -12.40
CA LEU A 235 -4.54 14.31 -13.71
C LEU A 235 -4.49 15.55 -14.62
N ARG A 236 -4.72 16.76 -14.08
CA ARG A 236 -4.58 18.02 -14.83
C ARG A 236 -3.13 18.28 -15.26
N ALA A 237 -2.16 18.07 -14.37
CA ALA A 237 -0.75 18.18 -14.71
C ALA A 237 -0.36 17.25 -15.87
N ARG A 238 -0.88 16.01 -15.88
CA ARG A 238 -0.70 15.10 -17.01
C ARG A 238 -1.40 15.58 -18.29
N ALA A 239 -2.61 16.10 -18.18
CA ALA A 239 -3.36 16.59 -19.33
C ALA A 239 -2.67 17.79 -19.99
N ILE A 240 -2.18 18.76 -19.20
CA ILE A 240 -1.41 19.93 -19.68
C ILE A 240 -0.16 19.49 -20.46
N ALA A 241 0.50 18.42 -20.03
CA ALA A 241 1.63 17.87 -20.77
C ALA A 241 1.24 17.38 -22.19
N ASN A 242 0.00 16.90 -22.36
CA ASN A 242 -0.49 16.25 -23.58
C ASN A 242 -1.20 17.19 -24.58
N PHE A 243 -1.62 18.40 -24.19
CA PHE A 243 -2.35 19.32 -25.10
C PHE A 243 -1.44 20.00 -26.16
N PRO A 244 -1.95 20.34 -27.36
CA PRO A 244 -1.26 21.23 -28.30
C PRO A 244 -1.13 22.67 -27.74
N PRO A 245 -0.24 23.52 -28.30
CA PRO A 245 0.29 24.76 -27.67
C PRO A 245 -0.79 25.85 -27.43
N PRO A 246 -0.54 26.82 -26.51
CA PRO A 246 0.48 27.86 -26.74
C PRO A 246 1.80 27.69 -25.99
N LEU A 247 1.87 26.85 -24.97
CA LEU A 247 3.09 26.65 -24.16
C LEU A 247 3.94 25.53 -24.77
N ALA A 248 5.25 25.76 -24.94
CA ALA A 248 6.22 24.74 -25.35
C ALA A 248 7.22 24.48 -24.21
N GLY A 249 7.73 23.24 -24.12
CA GLY A 249 8.80 22.84 -23.19
C GLY A 249 8.57 23.29 -21.73
N GLU A 250 9.47 24.13 -21.23
CA GLU A 250 9.47 24.62 -19.84
C GLU A 250 8.16 25.32 -19.42
N GLY A 251 7.45 25.96 -20.35
CA GLY A 251 6.15 26.58 -20.06
C GLY A 251 5.09 25.57 -19.63
N ARG A 252 5.09 24.35 -20.22
CA ARG A 252 4.18 23.27 -19.83
C ARG A 252 4.56 22.64 -18.51
N VAL A 253 5.86 22.47 -18.28
CA VAL A 253 6.38 21.96 -17.01
C VAL A 253 6.00 22.93 -15.88
N GLY A 254 6.22 24.23 -16.07
CA GLY A 254 5.83 25.26 -15.10
C GLY A 254 4.34 25.27 -14.80
N ALA A 255 3.48 25.22 -15.83
CA ALA A 255 2.02 25.16 -15.64
C ALA A 255 1.57 23.87 -14.92
N SER A 256 2.17 22.73 -15.24
CA SER A 256 1.87 21.45 -14.59
C SER A 256 2.30 21.44 -13.12
N LEU A 257 3.47 22.01 -12.80
CA LEU A 257 3.93 22.20 -11.43
C LEU A 257 3.00 23.12 -10.63
N ALA A 258 2.52 24.20 -11.26
CA ALA A 258 1.58 25.13 -10.61
C ALA A 258 0.26 24.45 -10.20
N GLU A 259 -0.28 23.53 -11.02
CA GLU A 259 -1.45 22.73 -10.65
C GLU A 259 -1.19 21.86 -9.41
N LEU A 260 -0.03 21.19 -9.36
CA LEU A 260 0.36 20.34 -8.23
C LEU A 260 0.56 21.16 -6.93
N ASP A 261 1.13 22.36 -7.06
CA ASP A 261 1.46 23.25 -5.94
C ASP A 261 0.25 24.02 -5.42
N ALA A 262 -0.78 24.19 -6.25
CA ALA A 262 -2.04 24.83 -5.87
C ALA A 262 -2.82 24.03 -4.81
N VAL A 263 -2.59 22.72 -4.69
CA VAL A 263 -3.26 21.89 -3.68
C VAL A 263 -2.68 22.20 -2.30
N ARG A 264 -3.48 22.82 -1.43
CA ARG A 264 -3.10 23.05 -0.02
C ARG A 264 -3.51 21.85 0.83
N LEU A 265 -2.53 21.19 1.43
CA LEU A 265 -2.76 20.10 2.40
C LEU A 265 -2.90 20.69 3.80
N THR A 266 -3.79 20.10 4.58
CA THR A 266 -4.13 20.48 5.96
C THR A 266 -3.78 19.34 6.93
N PRO A 267 -3.80 19.57 8.25
CA PRO A 267 -3.61 18.49 9.23
C PRO A 267 -4.66 17.37 9.17
N ALA A 268 -5.82 17.61 8.54
CA ALA A 268 -6.84 16.59 8.31
C ALA A 268 -6.54 15.68 7.11
N ASP A 269 -5.59 16.06 6.26
CA ASP A 269 -5.19 15.29 5.09
C ASP A 269 -4.10 14.29 5.47
N HIS A 270 -4.12 13.12 4.83
CA HIS A 270 -3.09 12.12 5.07
C HIS A 270 -1.70 12.62 4.62
N PRO A 271 -0.64 12.42 5.43
CA PRO A 271 0.71 12.87 5.11
C PRO A 271 1.24 12.34 3.76
N TRP A 272 0.85 11.12 3.37
CA TRP A 272 1.28 10.48 2.12
C TRP A 272 0.82 11.24 0.86
N LEU A 273 -0.16 12.16 0.95
CA LEU A 273 -0.55 13.00 -0.17
C LEU A 273 0.58 13.95 -0.61
N ALA A 274 1.46 14.36 0.30
CA ALA A 274 2.64 15.14 -0.06
C ALA A 274 3.59 14.29 -0.92
N ASP A 275 3.74 13.01 -0.60
CA ASP A 275 4.59 12.09 -1.35
C ASP A 275 3.98 11.77 -2.73
N ILE A 276 2.64 11.76 -2.84
CA ILE A 276 1.93 11.66 -4.12
C ILE A 276 2.28 12.84 -5.02
N ARG A 277 2.31 14.07 -4.47
CA ARG A 277 2.77 15.26 -5.21
C ARG A 277 4.22 15.08 -5.67
N THR A 278 5.11 14.58 -4.82
CA THR A 278 6.52 14.36 -5.15
C THR A 278 6.66 13.33 -6.29
N LEU A 279 5.91 12.23 -6.25
CA LEU A 279 5.90 11.24 -7.32
C LEU A 279 5.32 11.80 -8.63
N ALA A 280 4.26 12.62 -8.54
CA ALA A 280 3.69 13.32 -9.69
C ALA A 280 4.70 14.21 -10.40
N ARG A 281 5.54 14.92 -9.63
CA ARG A 281 6.63 15.74 -10.17
C ARG A 281 7.70 14.88 -10.85
N ALA A 282 8.09 13.77 -10.21
CA ALA A 282 9.06 12.85 -10.79
C ALA A 282 8.54 12.27 -12.13
N GLU A 283 7.29 11.82 -12.19
CA GLU A 283 6.66 11.36 -13.44
C GLU A 283 6.62 12.47 -14.51
N LEU A 284 6.25 13.69 -14.12
CA LEU A 284 6.24 14.83 -15.02
C LEU A 284 7.62 15.06 -15.63
N PHE A 285 8.67 15.09 -14.82
CA PHE A 285 10.04 15.27 -15.30
C PHE A 285 10.51 14.12 -16.19
N ASN A 286 10.12 12.88 -15.88
CA ASN A 286 10.38 11.73 -16.74
C ASN A 286 9.76 11.90 -18.13
N ARG A 287 8.48 12.29 -18.20
CA ARG A 287 7.75 12.51 -19.48
C ARG A 287 8.40 13.59 -20.34
N PHE A 288 8.98 14.62 -19.73
CA PHE A 288 9.68 15.71 -20.42
C PHE A 288 11.19 15.44 -20.61
N GLN A 289 11.68 14.24 -20.26
CA GLN A 289 13.09 13.86 -20.39
C GLN A 289 14.04 14.80 -19.63
N LEU A 290 13.67 15.12 -18.38
CA LEU A 290 14.45 15.97 -17.47
C LEU A 290 15.06 15.13 -16.32
N PRO A 291 16.09 14.31 -16.59
CA PRO A 291 16.57 13.28 -15.65
C PRO A 291 17.10 13.85 -14.33
N ASP A 292 17.79 14.99 -14.34
CA ASP A 292 18.33 15.59 -13.13
C ASP A 292 17.21 16.02 -12.15
N ARG A 293 16.10 16.54 -12.71
CA ARG A 293 14.95 16.96 -11.91
C ARG A 293 14.13 15.78 -11.43
N GLU A 294 13.98 14.75 -12.27
CA GLU A 294 13.39 13.48 -11.87
C GLU A 294 14.18 12.87 -10.70
N GLN A 295 15.51 12.78 -10.81
CA GLN A 295 16.37 12.24 -9.76
C GLN A 295 16.27 13.04 -8.47
N ALA A 296 16.21 14.37 -8.54
CA ALA A 296 16.02 15.22 -7.38
C ALA A 296 14.67 14.96 -6.67
N ALA A 297 13.58 14.83 -7.43
CA ALA A 297 12.27 14.48 -6.87
C ALA A 297 12.27 13.06 -6.25
N LEU A 298 12.90 12.09 -6.92
CA LEU A 298 13.03 10.73 -6.40
C LEU A 298 13.89 10.68 -5.12
N ALA A 299 14.94 11.50 -5.00
CA ALA A 299 15.74 11.60 -3.78
C ALA A 299 14.93 12.08 -2.57
N GLU A 300 13.90 12.91 -2.79
CA GLU A 300 12.93 13.28 -1.75
C GLU A 300 11.94 12.16 -1.45
N PHE A 301 11.51 11.41 -2.47
CA PHE A 301 10.50 10.36 -2.37
C PHE A 301 10.98 9.11 -1.63
N TRP A 302 12.15 8.57 -1.97
CA TRP A 302 12.62 7.27 -1.48
C TRP A 302 12.73 7.16 0.05
N PRO A 303 13.24 8.17 0.78
CA PRO A 303 13.29 8.10 2.24
C PRO A 303 11.92 7.99 2.92
N ARG A 304 10.85 8.46 2.27
CA ARG A 304 9.48 8.48 2.80
C ARG A 304 8.66 7.29 2.34
N GLN A 305 8.93 6.78 1.14
CA GLN A 305 8.19 5.70 0.50
C GLN A 305 9.10 4.54 0.08
N ALA A 306 9.76 3.93 1.06
CA ALA A 306 10.74 2.86 0.83
C ALA A 306 10.16 1.57 0.19
N LEU A 307 8.83 1.40 0.20
CA LEU A 307 8.08 0.29 -0.42
C LEU A 307 7.27 0.73 -1.66
N LEU A 308 7.67 1.82 -2.33
CA LEU A 308 6.86 2.52 -3.36
C LEU A 308 5.46 2.90 -2.82
N PHE A 309 4.45 3.20 -3.61
CA PHE A 309 3.07 3.28 -3.10
C PHE A 309 2.36 1.93 -3.15
N GLU A 310 1.33 1.83 -2.32
CA GLU A 310 0.38 0.73 -2.41
C GLU A 310 -0.29 0.68 -3.79
N PRO A 311 -0.62 -0.53 -4.29
CA PRO A 311 -1.38 -0.71 -5.52
C PRO A 311 -2.64 0.16 -5.64
N ASN A 312 -3.42 0.36 -4.57
CA ASN A 312 -4.60 1.23 -4.62
C ASN A 312 -4.26 2.69 -4.96
N HIS A 313 -3.21 3.25 -4.37
CA HIS A 313 -2.77 4.62 -4.61
C HIS A 313 -2.20 4.73 -6.03
N ALA A 314 -1.44 3.73 -6.49
CA ALA A 314 -0.95 3.70 -7.85
C ALA A 314 -2.09 3.65 -8.88
N PHE A 315 -3.15 2.87 -8.61
CA PHE A 315 -4.36 2.84 -9.44
C PHE A 315 -5.12 4.16 -9.40
N ASN A 316 -5.50 4.62 -8.20
CA ASN A 316 -6.35 5.79 -7.99
C ASN A 316 -5.73 7.08 -8.53
N PHE A 317 -4.41 7.21 -8.50
CA PHE A 317 -3.70 8.37 -9.06
C PHE A 317 -3.10 8.09 -10.45
N GLY A 318 -3.35 6.93 -11.05
CA GLY A 318 -2.87 6.56 -12.39
C GLY A 318 -1.35 6.47 -12.51
N PHE A 319 -0.64 6.13 -11.43
CA PHE A 319 0.81 5.95 -11.40
C PHE A 319 1.29 4.54 -11.72
N ILE A 320 0.40 3.56 -12.00
CA ILE A 320 0.81 2.16 -12.22
C ILE A 320 2.02 2.07 -13.14
N ASP A 321 1.93 2.60 -14.36
CA ASP A 321 3.00 2.48 -15.35
C ASP A 321 4.30 3.19 -14.92
N TYR A 322 4.22 4.36 -14.28
CA TYR A 322 5.42 5.07 -13.82
C TYR A 322 6.07 4.36 -12.62
N GLN A 323 5.27 3.88 -11.67
CA GLN A 323 5.75 3.14 -10.51
C GLN A 323 6.46 1.84 -10.91
N GLU A 324 6.02 1.18 -11.99
CA GLU A 324 6.71 0.02 -12.55
C GLU A 324 8.14 0.34 -12.99
N THR A 325 8.41 1.57 -13.45
CA THR A 325 9.79 2.00 -13.81
C THR A 325 10.71 2.14 -12.59
N LEU A 326 10.13 2.37 -11.40
CA LEU A 326 10.88 2.55 -10.15
C LEU A 326 11.14 1.22 -9.42
N LYS A 327 10.34 0.18 -9.70
CA LYS A 327 10.41 -1.12 -9.04
C LYS A 327 11.76 -1.83 -9.19
N PRO A 328 12.49 -1.78 -10.32
CA PRO A 328 13.83 -2.36 -10.41
C PRO A 328 14.80 -1.83 -9.37
N ARG A 329 14.75 -0.53 -9.02
CA ARG A 329 15.57 0.06 -7.95
C ARG A 329 15.20 -0.51 -6.59
N TYR A 330 13.90 -0.58 -6.29
CA TYR A 330 13.41 -1.20 -5.06
C TYR A 330 13.94 -2.65 -4.89
N GLN A 331 13.90 -3.42 -5.98
CA GLN A 331 14.33 -4.81 -5.98
C GLN A 331 15.86 -4.95 -5.88
N SER A 332 16.63 -4.09 -6.56
CA SER A 332 18.09 -4.14 -6.52
C SER A 332 18.64 -3.90 -5.13
N ASP A 333 18.00 -3.03 -4.34
CA ASP A 333 18.41 -2.71 -2.98
C ASP A 333 18.23 -3.89 -2.01
N ARG A 334 17.51 -4.94 -2.41
CA ARG A 334 17.18 -6.13 -1.60
C ARG A 334 17.74 -7.43 -2.13
N ARG A 335 18.24 -7.46 -3.36
CA ARG A 335 18.89 -8.67 -3.89
C ARG A 335 20.22 -8.88 -3.16
N PRO A 336 20.55 -10.10 -2.73
CA PRO A 336 21.89 -10.40 -2.27
C PRO A 336 22.87 -10.00 -3.38
N LEU A 337 23.94 -9.28 -3.03
CA LEU A 337 25.05 -9.09 -3.95
C LEU A 337 25.53 -10.48 -4.37
N THR A 338 25.30 -10.85 -5.63
CA THR A 338 25.93 -12.04 -6.20
C THR A 338 27.42 -11.78 -6.21
N THR A 339 28.13 -12.36 -5.24
CA THR A 339 29.60 -12.46 -5.22
C THR A 339 30.09 -13.49 -6.21
#